data_AF-H2Y4S3-F1
#
_entry.id   AF-H2Y4S3-F1
#
_cell.length_a   1.000
_cell.length_b   1.000
_cell.length_c   1.000
_cell.angle_alpha   90.00
_cell.angle_beta   90.00
_cell.angle_gamma   90.00
#
_symmetry.space_group_name_H-M   'P 1'
#
loop_
_entity.id
_entity.type
_entity.pdbx_description
1 polymer ?
#
loop_
_entity_poly.entity_id
_entity_poly.type
_entity_poly.pdbx_seq_one_letter_code
_entity_poly.pdbx_strand_id
1 'polypeptide(L)'
;MHIKDVANNISLHMKQYKEEAQSIISPNLKRAAVLVPIFKLKEKLYVILTKRSDSLSSHKGDVCFPGGKQDADDADITATALREAFEEIGLQPSQVEVLGEMYPFISYNQLVVTPVIGFIRNHEDLMLIKNENEVDDIFACPLDFFLEKSNHHFISSKLHPYIKM
;
A
#
# COMPACT_ATOMS: atom_id res chain seq x y z
N MET A 1 3.61 0.88 22.14
CA MET A 1 2.43 1.10 21.28
C MET A 1 1.72 -0.23 21.14
N HIS A 2 0.45 -0.35 21.56
CA HIS A 2 -0.32 -1.57 21.39
C HIS A 2 -0.99 -1.56 20.01
N ILE A 3 -0.96 -2.67 19.26
CA ILE A 3 -1.54 -2.74 17.89
C ILE A 3 -3.02 -2.33 17.87
N LYS A 4 -3.75 -2.64 18.95
CA LYS A 4 -5.15 -2.22 19.15
C LYS A 4 -5.32 -0.70 19.18
N ASP A 5 -4.36 0.04 19.73
CA ASP A 5 -4.40 1.51 19.76
C ASP A 5 -4.24 2.07 18.34
N VAL A 6 -3.41 1.43 17.51
CA VAL A 6 -3.21 1.82 16.11
C VAL A 6 -4.50 1.63 15.31
N ALA A 7 -5.13 0.46 15.42
CA ALA A 7 -6.40 0.19 14.74
C ALA A 7 -7.50 1.18 15.16
N ASN A 8 -7.59 1.50 16.46
CA ASN A 8 -8.52 2.49 16.98
C ASN A 8 -8.26 3.89 16.38
N ASN A 9 -6.99 4.32 16.32
CA ASN A 9 -6.62 5.61 15.76
C ASN A 9 -6.93 5.69 14.25
N ILE A 10 -6.67 4.62 13.49
CA ILE A 10 -7.05 4.52 12.08
C ILE A 10 -8.57 4.64 11.94
N SER A 11 -9.33 3.90 12.73
CA SER A 11 -10.80 3.95 12.70
C SER A 11 -11.35 5.35 13.01
N LEU A 12 -10.79 6.02 14.03
CA LEU A 12 -11.20 7.38 14.39
C LEU A 12 -10.87 8.39 13.29
N HIS A 13 -9.66 8.31 12.73
CA HIS A 13 -9.26 9.15 11.60
C HIS A 13 -10.20 8.93 10.41
N MET A 14 -10.50 7.70 10.04
CA MET A 14 -11.41 7.42 8.92
C MET A 14 -12.84 7.91 9.14
N LYS A 15 -13.35 7.83 10.38
CA LYS A 15 -14.67 8.39 10.71
C LYS A 15 -14.71 9.90 10.49
N GLN A 16 -13.62 10.61 10.77
CA GLN A 16 -13.51 12.05 10.56
C GLN A 16 -13.60 12.43 9.07
N TYR A 17 -13.08 11.59 8.16
CA TYR A 17 -13.00 11.89 6.73
C TYR A 17 -14.01 11.11 5.87
N LYS A 18 -15.06 10.54 6.48
CA LYS A 18 -15.97 9.60 5.80
C LYS A 18 -16.72 10.24 4.61
N GLU A 19 -17.23 11.46 4.77
CA GLU A 19 -17.99 12.15 3.72
C GLU A 19 -17.09 12.56 2.54
N GLU A 20 -15.88 13.04 2.85
CA GLU A 20 -14.88 13.41 1.86
C GLU A 20 -14.41 12.17 1.07
N ALA A 21 -14.20 11.03 1.73
CA ALA A 21 -13.80 9.79 1.08
C ALA A 21 -14.86 9.30 0.08
N GLN A 22 -16.15 9.44 0.42
CA GLN A 22 -17.26 9.10 -0.46
C GLN A 22 -17.32 10.01 -1.70
N SER A 23 -16.89 11.27 -1.57
CA SER A 23 -16.86 12.20 -2.72
C SER A 23 -15.80 11.83 -3.77
N ILE A 24 -14.72 11.15 -3.37
CA ILE A 24 -13.66 10.69 -4.26
C ILE A 24 -14.06 9.41 -5.02
N ILE A 25 -14.87 8.57 -4.39
CA ILE A 25 -15.31 7.30 -4.96
C ILE A 25 -16.44 7.57 -5.96
N SER A 26 -16.06 7.86 -7.20
CA SER A 26 -16.99 7.99 -8.33
C SER A 26 -17.26 6.63 -8.98
N PRO A 27 -18.51 6.31 -9.38
CA PRO A 27 -18.83 5.06 -10.07
C PRO A 27 -18.07 4.83 -11.38
N ASN A 28 -17.58 5.91 -12.00
CA ASN A 28 -16.88 5.85 -13.28
C ASN A 28 -15.37 5.64 -13.14
N LEU A 29 -14.82 5.72 -11.93
CA LEU A 29 -13.41 5.53 -11.69
C LEU A 29 -13.13 4.08 -11.29
N LYS A 30 -12.08 3.52 -11.90
CA LYS A 30 -11.59 2.20 -11.52
C LYS A 30 -10.96 2.27 -10.13
N ARG A 31 -11.19 1.24 -9.32
CA ARG A 31 -10.67 1.12 -7.96
C ARG A 31 -9.40 0.28 -7.94
N ALA A 32 -8.53 0.58 -6.98
CA ALA A 32 -7.30 -0.14 -6.71
C ALA A 32 -7.04 -0.10 -5.20
N ALA A 33 -6.24 -1.05 -4.72
CA ALA A 33 -5.85 -1.11 -3.34
C ALA A 33 -4.36 -1.37 -3.23
N VAL A 34 -3.73 -0.80 -2.20
CA VAL A 34 -2.35 -1.11 -1.83
C VAL A 34 -2.32 -1.57 -0.39
N LEU A 35 -1.58 -2.63 -0.11
CA LEU A 35 -1.32 -3.06 1.25
C LEU A 35 -0.13 -2.26 1.79
N VAL A 36 -0.24 -1.71 3.00
CA VAL A 36 0.88 -1.19 3.78
C VAL A 36 1.24 -2.27 4.81
N PRO A 37 2.07 -3.26 4.44
CA PRO A 37 2.45 -4.36 5.32
C PRO A 37 3.48 -3.90 6.36
N ILE A 38 3.09 -3.94 7.63
CA ILE A 38 3.92 -3.55 8.77
C ILE A 38 4.26 -4.78 9.59
N PHE A 39 5.53 -4.93 9.98
CA PHE A 39 5.95 -5.96 10.93
C PHE A 39 6.84 -5.38 12.02
N LYS A 40 6.94 -6.08 13.14
CA LYS A 40 7.84 -5.73 14.25
C LYS A 40 9.05 -6.64 14.21
N LEU A 41 10.24 -6.06 14.11
CA LEU A 41 11.52 -6.76 14.28
C LEU A 41 12.28 -6.11 15.43
N LYS A 42 12.55 -6.89 16.49
CA LYS A 42 13.03 -6.39 17.79
C LYS A 42 12.07 -5.28 18.27
N GLU A 43 12.56 -4.10 18.67
CA GLU A 43 11.72 -2.99 19.14
C GLU A 43 11.36 -1.96 18.05
N LYS A 44 11.56 -2.30 16.76
CA LYS A 44 11.26 -1.39 15.65
C LYS A 44 10.19 -1.94 14.72
N LEU A 45 9.43 -1.02 14.13
CA LEU A 45 8.48 -1.32 13.06
C LEU A 45 9.15 -1.12 11.71
N TYR A 46 8.83 -2.01 10.78
CA TYR A 46 9.29 -1.98 9.41
C TYR A 46 8.11 -2.09 8.46
N VAL A 47 8.26 -1.50 7.28
CA VAL A 47 7.28 -1.55 6.20
C VAL A 47 7.90 -2.30 5.03
N ILE A 48 7.20 -3.28 4.48
CA ILE A 48 7.65 -3.99 3.27
C ILE A 48 7.25 -3.16 2.04
N LEU A 49 8.19 -3.05 1.10
CA LEU A 49 8.08 -2.37 -0.17
C LEU A 49 8.52 -3.31 -1.29
N THR A 50 8.03 -3.04 -2.49
CA THR A 50 8.46 -3.70 -3.72
C THR A 50 9.16 -2.71 -4.62
N LYS A 51 10.11 -3.20 -5.41
CA LYS A 51 10.58 -2.52 -6.62
C LYS A 51 9.92 -3.18 -7.82
N ARG A 52 9.11 -2.41 -8.57
CA ARG A 52 8.41 -2.91 -9.75
C ARG A 52 9.38 -3.32 -10.84
N SER A 53 9.04 -4.38 -11.58
CA SER A 53 9.90 -4.89 -12.63
C SER A 53 10.13 -3.89 -13.76
N ASP A 54 11.38 -3.77 -14.21
CA ASP A 54 11.76 -2.97 -15.38
C ASP A 54 11.11 -3.46 -16.69
N SER A 55 10.53 -4.66 -16.66
CA SER A 55 9.80 -5.27 -17.79
C SER A 55 8.37 -4.75 -17.97
N LEU A 56 7.76 -4.13 -16.94
CA LEU A 56 6.35 -3.73 -16.95
C LEU A 56 6.07 -2.51 -17.84
N SER A 57 4.91 -2.46 -18.50
CA SER A 57 4.56 -1.36 -19.41
C SER A 57 4.36 0.01 -18.73
N SER A 58 4.28 0.06 -17.41
CA SER A 58 4.09 1.27 -16.60
C SER A 58 4.85 1.20 -15.28
N HIS A 59 5.31 2.37 -14.78
CA HIS A 59 5.93 2.52 -13.44
C HIS A 59 7.17 1.64 -13.23
N LYS A 60 8.01 1.52 -14.28
CA LYS A 60 9.23 0.69 -14.28
C LYS A 60 10.23 1.15 -13.23
N GLY A 61 10.68 0.23 -12.37
CA GLY A 61 11.67 0.51 -11.35
C GLY A 61 11.17 1.35 -10.17
N ASP A 62 9.89 1.72 -10.15
CA ASP A 62 9.30 2.48 -9.05
C ASP A 62 9.28 1.62 -7.78
N VAL A 63 9.56 2.27 -6.65
CA VAL A 63 9.34 1.70 -5.33
C VAL A 63 7.90 1.95 -4.93
N CYS A 64 7.16 0.89 -4.64
CA CYS A 64 5.77 0.98 -4.24
C CYS A 64 5.41 0.01 -3.12
N PHE A 65 4.22 0.20 -2.57
CA PHE A 65 3.56 -0.84 -1.78
C PHE A 65 3.04 -1.94 -2.71
N PRO A 66 2.92 -3.19 -2.22
CA PRO A 66 2.22 -4.23 -2.96
C PRO A 66 0.77 -3.84 -3.21
N GLY A 67 0.27 -4.07 -4.42
CA GLY A 67 -1.10 -3.69 -4.74
C GLY A 67 -1.40 -3.51 -6.22
N GLY A 68 -2.69 -3.44 -6.52
CA GLY A 68 -3.18 -3.42 -7.89
C GLY A 68 -4.65 -3.05 -7.98
N LYS A 69 -5.24 -3.35 -9.14
CA LYS A 69 -6.62 -2.97 -9.45
C LYS A 69 -7.58 -3.95 -8.78
N GLN A 70 -8.76 -3.44 -8.41
CA GLN A 70 -9.82 -4.30 -7.94
C GLN A 70 -10.34 -5.18 -9.09
N ASP A 71 -10.37 -6.48 -8.84
CA ASP A 71 -10.96 -7.47 -9.74
C ASP A 71 -12.44 -7.70 -9.40
N ALA A 72 -13.19 -8.24 -10.37
CA ALA A 72 -14.63 -8.47 -10.20
C ALA A 72 -14.96 -9.50 -9.11
N ASP A 73 -14.02 -10.42 -8.84
CA ASP A 73 -14.17 -11.48 -7.85
C ASP A 73 -13.70 -11.06 -6.45
N ASP A 74 -13.11 -9.86 -6.30
CA ASP A 74 -12.71 -9.34 -5.00
C ASP A 74 -13.95 -8.95 -4.18
N ALA A 75 -14.11 -9.56 -3.00
CA ALA A 75 -15.27 -9.31 -2.12
C ALA A 75 -15.37 -7.84 -1.67
N ASP A 76 -14.23 -7.20 -1.43
CA ASP A 76 -14.10 -5.79 -1.08
C ASP A 76 -12.69 -5.27 -1.43
N ILE A 77 -12.42 -4.01 -1.10
CA ILE A 77 -11.14 -3.36 -1.42
C ILE A 77 -9.98 -3.89 -0.57
N THR A 78 -10.28 -4.40 0.62
CA THR A 78 -9.30 -5.05 1.49
C THR A 78 -8.88 -6.39 0.89
N ALA A 79 -9.84 -7.17 0.33
CA ALA A 79 -9.57 -8.40 -0.39
C ALA A 79 -8.64 -8.15 -1.59
N THR A 80 -8.84 -7.06 -2.35
CA THR A 80 -7.93 -6.64 -3.43
C THR A 80 -6.50 -6.47 -2.92
N ALA A 81 -6.28 -5.70 -1.84
CA ALA A 81 -4.93 -5.46 -1.32
C ALA A 81 -4.24 -6.76 -0.87
N LEU A 82 -4.98 -7.68 -0.26
CA LEU A 82 -4.46 -8.96 0.20
C LEU A 82 -4.16 -9.93 -0.94
N ARG A 83 -5.03 -9.99 -1.97
CA ARG A 83 -4.81 -10.80 -3.19
C ARG A 83 -3.56 -10.32 -3.91
N GLU A 84 -3.46 -9.03 -4.17
CA GLU A 84 -2.32 -8.44 -4.88
C GLU A 84 -1.01 -8.65 -4.11
N ALA A 85 -1.00 -8.45 -2.79
CA ALA A 85 0.18 -8.74 -1.99
C ALA A 85 0.57 -10.23 -2.02
N PHE A 86 -0.41 -11.13 -2.08
CA PHE A 86 -0.13 -12.55 -2.24
C PHE A 86 0.45 -12.86 -3.63
N GLU A 87 -0.11 -12.30 -4.69
CA GLU A 87 0.34 -12.51 -6.08
C GLU A 87 1.72 -11.91 -6.34
N GLU A 88 1.99 -10.70 -5.86
CA GLU A 88 3.25 -9.98 -6.12
C GLU A 88 4.41 -10.49 -5.26
N ILE A 89 4.17 -10.79 -3.97
CA ILE A 89 5.25 -11.09 -3.01
C ILE A 89 5.03 -12.37 -2.19
N GLY A 90 4.00 -13.16 -2.46
CA GLY A 90 3.73 -14.40 -1.75
C GLY A 90 3.24 -14.22 -0.30
N LEU A 91 2.87 -13.00 0.10
CA LEU A 91 2.41 -12.72 1.46
C LEU A 91 1.04 -13.34 1.70
N GLN A 92 0.97 -14.36 2.55
CA GLN A 92 -0.28 -15.07 2.82
C GLN A 92 -1.29 -14.16 3.54
N PRO A 93 -2.55 -14.07 3.07
CA PRO A 93 -3.57 -13.27 3.75
C PRO A 93 -3.77 -13.65 5.22
N SER A 94 -3.58 -14.93 5.56
CA SER A 94 -3.68 -15.44 6.93
C SER A 94 -2.60 -14.92 7.89
N GLN A 95 -1.47 -14.42 7.36
CA GLN A 95 -0.39 -13.82 8.16
C GLN A 95 -0.65 -12.34 8.46
N VAL A 96 -1.64 -11.73 7.81
CA VAL A 96 -1.93 -10.29 7.90
C VAL A 96 -3.14 -10.04 8.79
N GLU A 97 -2.92 -9.34 9.90
CA GLU A 97 -4.00 -8.71 10.67
C GLU A 97 -4.31 -7.32 10.07
N VAL A 98 -5.43 -7.19 9.39
CA VAL A 98 -5.86 -5.90 8.83
C VAL A 98 -6.29 -4.97 9.97
N LEU A 99 -5.62 -3.83 10.09
CA LEU A 99 -5.89 -2.81 11.11
C LEU A 99 -6.92 -1.78 10.65
N GLY A 100 -7.04 -1.57 9.33
CA GLY A 100 -8.06 -0.72 8.73
C GLY A 100 -7.64 -0.13 7.40
N GLU A 101 -8.61 0.45 6.70
CA GLU A 101 -8.41 1.22 5.46
C GLU A 101 -8.04 2.68 5.79
N MET A 102 -7.27 3.32 4.93
CA MET A 102 -6.98 4.76 4.98
C MET A 102 -7.76 5.53 3.91
N TYR A 103 -7.70 6.86 3.99
CA TYR A 103 -8.39 7.75 3.07
C TYR A 103 -7.95 7.48 1.61
N PRO A 104 -8.89 7.25 0.68
CA PRO A 104 -8.54 6.97 -0.70
C PRO A 104 -8.04 8.23 -1.40
N PHE A 105 -7.22 8.05 -2.43
CA PHE A 105 -6.76 9.16 -3.28
C PHE A 105 -6.87 8.79 -4.76
N ILE A 106 -6.94 9.81 -5.61
CA ILE A 106 -6.93 9.61 -7.07
C ILE A 106 -5.48 9.64 -7.53
N SER A 107 -5.01 8.52 -8.06
CA SER A 107 -3.69 8.43 -8.68
C SER A 107 -3.62 9.22 -10.00
N TYR A 108 -2.41 9.46 -10.50
CA TYR A 108 -2.19 10.11 -11.79
C TYR A 108 -2.95 9.45 -12.96
N ASN A 109 -3.14 8.13 -12.89
CA ASN A 109 -3.85 7.36 -13.91
C ASN A 109 -5.38 7.31 -13.70
N GLN A 110 -5.93 8.20 -12.87
CA GLN A 110 -7.36 8.25 -12.51
C GLN A 110 -7.90 6.95 -11.89
N LEU A 111 -7.06 6.24 -11.13
CA LEU A 111 -7.50 5.15 -10.26
C LEU A 111 -7.75 5.68 -8.86
N VAL A 112 -8.88 5.29 -8.25
CA VAL A 112 -9.13 5.51 -6.83
C VAL A 112 -8.39 4.44 -6.05
N VAL A 113 -7.29 4.84 -5.39
CA VAL A 113 -6.42 3.93 -4.64
C VAL A 113 -6.75 4.03 -3.16
N THR A 114 -7.10 2.90 -2.54
CA THR A 114 -7.33 2.79 -1.09
C THR A 114 -6.12 2.11 -0.43
N PRO A 115 -5.40 2.78 0.48
CA PRO A 115 -4.38 2.12 1.29
C PRO A 115 -5.03 1.27 2.39
N VAL A 116 -4.54 0.05 2.57
CA VAL A 116 -4.98 -0.89 3.61
C VAL A 116 -3.82 -1.16 4.55
N ILE A 117 -3.98 -0.88 5.84
CA ILE A 117 -2.91 -1.10 6.83
C ILE A 117 -3.01 -2.53 7.35
N GLY A 118 -1.96 -3.32 7.13
CA GLY A 118 -1.86 -4.70 7.59
C GLY A 118 -0.70 -4.89 8.55
N PHE A 119 -0.92 -5.59 9.67
CA PHE A 119 0.13 -6.01 10.57
C PHE A 119 0.46 -7.49 10.38
N ILE A 120 1.70 -7.78 10.01
CA ILE A 120 2.18 -9.15 9.82
C ILE A 120 2.51 -9.76 11.19
N ARG A 121 1.79 -10.82 11.54
CA ARG A 121 2.06 -11.62 12.73
C ARG A 121 3.23 -12.58 12.47
N ASN A 122 4.00 -12.88 13.51
CA ASN A 122 5.09 -13.86 13.47
C ASN A 122 6.02 -13.68 12.26
N HIS A 123 6.58 -12.49 12.09
CA HIS A 123 7.45 -12.16 10.95
C HIS A 123 8.66 -13.11 10.78
N GLU A 124 9.04 -13.85 11.83
CA GLU A 124 10.11 -14.86 11.78
C GLU A 124 9.73 -16.04 10.86
N ASP A 125 8.44 -16.30 10.66
CA ASP A 125 7.90 -17.33 9.76
C ASP A 125 7.66 -16.80 8.34
N LEU A 126 8.03 -15.54 8.07
CA LEU A 126 7.72 -14.88 6.80
C LEU A 126 8.62 -15.41 5.68
N MET A 127 8.00 -16.05 4.68
CA MET A 127 8.65 -16.52 3.46
C MET A 127 8.04 -15.81 2.26
N LEU A 128 8.64 -14.69 1.86
CA LEU A 128 8.20 -13.93 0.69
C LEU A 128 8.78 -14.54 -0.59
N ILE A 129 7.95 -14.65 -1.62
CA ILE A 129 8.33 -15.15 -2.93
C ILE A 129 7.83 -14.14 -3.94
N LYS A 130 8.76 -13.41 -4.58
CA LYS A 130 8.40 -12.43 -5.58
C LYS A 130 7.93 -13.09 -6.87
N ASN A 131 6.88 -12.54 -7.47
CA ASN A 131 6.56 -12.79 -8.86
C ASN A 131 7.55 -12.02 -9.75
N GLU A 132 8.50 -12.72 -10.34
CA GLU A 132 9.57 -12.13 -11.18
C GLU A 132 9.06 -11.34 -12.39
N ASN A 133 7.80 -11.55 -12.81
CA ASN A 133 7.21 -10.78 -13.90
C ASN A 133 6.78 -9.36 -13.46
N GLU A 134 6.63 -9.13 -12.15
CA GLU A 134 6.03 -7.92 -11.61
C GLU A 134 6.93 -7.22 -10.59
N VAL A 135 7.76 -7.98 -9.88
CA VAL A 135 8.58 -7.49 -8.77
C VAL A 135 10.04 -7.90 -8.97
N ASP A 136 10.90 -6.89 -9.14
CA ASP A 136 12.35 -7.07 -9.23
C ASP A 136 12.98 -7.29 -7.85
N ASP A 137 12.45 -6.64 -6.81
CA ASP A 137 13.01 -6.73 -5.47
C ASP A 137 11.94 -6.54 -4.37
N ILE A 138 12.17 -7.16 -3.22
CA ILE A 138 11.37 -7.01 -2.00
C ILE A 138 12.30 -6.58 -0.88
N PHE A 139 12.00 -5.46 -0.24
CA PHE A 139 12.82 -4.97 0.88
C PHE A 139 11.96 -4.34 1.95
N ALA A 140 12.56 -4.14 3.13
CA ALA A 140 11.91 -3.52 4.27
C ALA A 140 12.61 -2.22 4.67
N CYS A 141 11.82 -1.20 4.97
CA CYS A 141 12.32 0.08 5.46
C CYS A 141 11.79 0.33 6.89
N PRO A 142 12.63 0.79 7.83
CA PRO A 142 12.15 1.22 9.14
C PRO A 142 11.02 2.25 9.03
N LEU A 143 9.93 2.09 9.78
CA LEU A 143 8.81 3.03 9.73
C LEU A 143 9.22 4.44 10.19
N ASP A 144 10.13 4.53 11.16
CA ASP A 144 10.68 5.81 11.65
C ASP A 144 11.37 6.61 10.54
N PHE A 145 11.97 5.94 9.54
CA PHE A 145 12.59 6.60 8.40
C PHE A 145 11.62 7.54 7.65
N PHE A 146 10.35 7.16 7.50
CA PHE A 146 9.31 7.98 6.83
C PHE A 146 8.71 9.08 7.71
N LEU A 147 8.92 9.01 9.02
CA LEU A 147 8.40 9.99 9.99
C LEU A 147 9.41 11.11 10.24
N GLU A 148 10.70 10.80 10.08
CA GLU A 148 11.79 11.75 10.24
C GLU A 148 11.89 12.71 9.05
N LYS A 149 11.44 13.94 9.25
CA LYS A 149 11.44 14.99 8.20
C LYS A 149 12.81 15.25 7.58
N SER A 150 13.90 15.00 8.31
CA SER A 150 15.26 15.15 7.79
C SER A 150 15.59 14.19 6.64
N ASN A 151 14.83 13.10 6.49
CA ASN A 151 14.99 12.15 5.38
C ASN A 151 14.21 12.56 4.13
N HIS A 152 13.41 13.63 4.18
CA HIS A 152 12.57 14.07 3.07
C HIS A 152 13.28 15.14 2.24
N HIS A 153 13.63 14.78 1.01
CA HIS A 153 14.21 15.69 0.03
C HIS A 153 13.25 15.85 -1.14
N PHE A 154 12.82 17.09 -1.40
CA PHE A 154 12.01 17.40 -2.57
C PHE A 154 12.90 17.57 -3.77
N ILE A 155 12.72 16.70 -4.76
CA ILE A 155 13.37 16.85 -6.07
C ILE A 155 12.31 17.37 -7.02
N SER A 156 12.51 18.59 -7.53
CA SER A 156 11.74 19.08 -8.67
C SER A 156 12.22 18.34 -9.91
N SER A 157 11.51 17.31 -10.34
CA SER A 157 11.59 16.86 -11.72
C SER A 157 10.63 17.73 -12.55
N LYS A 158 11.09 18.24 -13.70
CA LYS A 158 10.18 18.84 -14.68
C LYS A 158 9.20 17.74 -15.09
N LEU A 159 7.97 17.78 -14.59
CA LEU A 159 6.88 16.95 -15.08
C LEU A 159 6.85 17.02 -16.62
N HIS A 160 6.87 15.86 -17.27
CA HIS A 160 6.67 15.78 -18.72
C HIS A 160 5.34 16.47 -19.11
N PRO A 161 5.26 17.17 -20.25
CA PRO A 161 4.37 18.32 -20.49
C PRO A 161 2.89 18.01 -20.75
N TYR A 162 2.31 16.92 -20.22
CA TYR A 162 0.90 16.57 -20.45
C TYR A 162 -0.09 17.18 -19.44
N ILE A 163 0.31 18.23 -18.70
CA ILE A 163 -0.58 18.98 -17.82
C ILE A 163 -1.25 20.12 -18.62
N LYS A 164 -2.51 19.92 -19.03
CA LYS A 164 -3.45 21.03 -19.17
C LYS A 164 -4.35 21.00 -17.94
N MET A 165 -4.29 22.08 -17.15
CA MET A 165 -5.30 22.43 -16.15
C MET A 165 -6.64 22.69 -16.82
#